data_AF-A0A2U1MEW4-F1
#
_entry.id   AF-A0A2U1MEW4-F1
#
_cell.length_a   1.000
_cell.length_b   1.000
_cell.length_c   1.000
_cell.angle_alpha   90.00
_cell.angle_beta   90.00
_cell.angle_gamma   90.00
#
_symmetry.space_group_name_H-M   'P 1'
#
loop_
_entity.id
_entity.type
_entity.pdbx_description
1 polymer ?
#
loop_
_entity_poly.entity_id
_entity_poly.type
_entity_poly.pdbx_seq_one_letter_code
_entity_poly.pdbx_strand_id
1 'polypeptide(L)'
;MKFYMSSLSLFMEVVNTVKPGRLLGLKVGTKYVGVAVSDTNYELASPYCVMEKKDNNIGEIASELKSLAMDVNKFRYDLDNTKILKGVKCACWEEGFASEQAACVMHPFKFDAEKEPQILHKLAATGMLQAYLDAVNRAKKDRETKHMPSENIW
;
A
#
# COMPACT_ATOMS: atom_id res chain seq x y z
N MET A 1 -14.20 7.36 -16.46
CA MET A 1 -12.73 7.25 -16.42
C MET A 1 -12.38 6.07 -15.53
N LYS A 2 -11.66 5.05 -16.03
CA LYS A 2 -11.29 3.87 -15.24
C LYS A 2 -10.01 4.20 -14.46
N PHE A 3 -10.16 4.46 -13.15
CA PHE A 3 -9.06 4.79 -12.23
C PHE A 3 -8.26 3.56 -11.75
N TYR A 4 -8.49 2.40 -12.36
CA TYR A 4 -7.94 1.13 -11.90
C TYR A 4 -6.88 0.60 -12.86
N MET A 5 -5.71 0.32 -12.30
CA MET A 5 -4.59 -0.28 -13.01
C MET A 5 -4.32 -1.68 -12.45
N SER A 6 -3.77 -2.56 -13.29
CA SER A 6 -3.18 -3.80 -12.75
C SER A 6 -2.01 -3.43 -11.83
N SER A 7 -1.74 -4.27 -10.82
CA SER A 7 -0.64 -4.06 -9.87
C SER A 7 0.69 -3.77 -10.57
N LEU A 8 1.00 -4.54 -11.61
CA LEU A 8 2.23 -4.37 -12.38
C LEU A 8 2.19 -3.12 -13.26
N SER A 9 1.04 -2.76 -13.84
CA SER A 9 0.92 -1.53 -14.63
C SER A 9 1.12 -0.28 -13.77
N LEU A 10 0.54 -0.26 -12.56
CA LEU A 10 0.75 0.83 -11.60
C LEU A 10 2.23 0.96 -11.24
N PHE A 11 2.87 -0.17 -10.88
CA PHE A 11 4.27 -0.19 -10.53
C PHE A 11 5.15 0.35 -11.66
N MET A 12 4.99 -0.19 -12.86
CA MET A 12 5.77 0.22 -14.03
C MET A 12 5.56 1.69 -14.37
N GLU A 13 4.37 2.25 -14.16
CA GLU A 13 4.16 3.67 -14.40
C GLU A 13 4.89 4.53 -13.36
N VAL A 14 4.82 4.18 -12.07
CA VAL A 14 5.49 4.91 -10.98
C VAL A 14 7.01 4.92 -11.17
N VAL A 15 7.61 3.74 -11.38
CA VAL A 15 9.07 3.59 -11.49
C VAL A 15 9.64 4.23 -12.75
N ASN A 16 8.85 4.34 -13.82
CA ASN A 16 9.27 4.93 -15.09
C ASN A 16 8.93 6.43 -15.19
N THR A 17 8.40 7.06 -14.14
CA THR A 17 8.20 8.51 -14.14
C THR A 17 9.53 9.27 -14.01
N VAL A 18 9.57 10.51 -14.50
CA VAL A 18 10.75 11.39 -14.41
C VAL A 18 11.15 11.69 -12.96
N LYS A 19 10.20 11.62 -12.03
CA LYS A 19 10.42 11.76 -10.58
C LYS A 19 9.65 10.64 -9.86
N PRO A 20 10.24 9.45 -9.73
CA PRO A 20 9.59 8.32 -9.09
C PRO A 20 9.24 8.65 -7.63
N GLY A 21 7.95 8.63 -7.30
CA GLY A 21 7.45 8.77 -5.93
C GLY A 21 7.48 7.44 -5.17
N ARG A 22 7.25 7.47 -3.86
CA ARG A 22 7.09 6.26 -3.03
C ARG A 22 5.66 5.71 -3.14
N LEU A 23 5.51 4.42 -2.89
CA LEU A 23 4.21 3.76 -2.82
C LEU A 23 3.66 3.81 -1.39
N LEU A 24 2.33 3.87 -1.27
CA LEU A 24 1.61 3.89 0.00
C LEU A 24 0.71 2.67 0.09
N GLY A 25 0.83 1.93 1.19
CA GLY A 25 -0.09 0.85 1.54
C GLY A 25 -1.06 1.31 2.61
N LEU A 26 -2.36 1.26 2.32
CA LEU A 26 -3.40 1.57 3.32
C LEU A 26 -4.19 0.33 3.69
N LYS A 27 -4.11 -0.07 4.96
CA LYS A 27 -5.00 -1.06 5.56
C LYS A 27 -6.19 -0.32 6.15
N VAL A 28 -7.33 -0.34 5.46
CA VAL A 28 -8.56 0.30 5.94
C VAL A 28 -9.36 -0.69 6.79
N GLY A 29 -9.54 -0.37 8.06
CA GLY A 29 -10.44 -1.06 8.98
C GLY A 29 -11.69 -0.25 9.30
N THR A 30 -12.53 -0.77 10.19
CA THR A 30 -13.76 -0.09 10.63
C THR A 30 -13.46 1.21 11.41
N LYS A 31 -12.50 1.15 12.32
CA LYS A 31 -12.08 2.26 13.20
C LYS A 31 -10.71 2.85 12.85
N TYR A 32 -9.81 2.10 12.23
CA TYR A 32 -8.43 2.55 12.01
C TYR A 32 -8.01 2.40 10.55
N VAL A 33 -7.15 3.30 10.09
CA VAL A 33 -6.45 3.20 8.81
C VAL A 33 -4.96 3.08 9.11
N GLY A 34 -4.39 1.90 8.85
CA GLY A 34 -2.94 1.70 8.93
C GLY A 34 -2.27 2.19 7.65
N VAL A 35 -1.14 2.88 7.78
CA VAL A 35 -0.41 3.49 6.68
C VAL A 35 1.02 2.97 6.65
N ALA A 36 1.48 2.50 5.49
CA ALA A 36 2.85 2.08 5.23
C ALA A 36 3.38 2.77 3.96
N VAL A 37 4.69 3.01 3.90
CA VAL A 37 5.36 3.71 2.80
C VAL A 37 6.53 2.86 2.29
N SER A 38 6.73 2.79 0.98
CA SER A 38 7.89 2.12 0.40
C SER A 38 9.15 2.97 0.58
N ASP A 39 10.32 2.34 0.55
CA ASP A 39 11.56 3.04 0.25
C ASP A 39 11.59 3.53 -1.22
N THR A 40 12.67 4.23 -1.58
CA THR A 40 12.85 4.77 -2.94
C THR A 40 13.26 3.70 -3.96
N ASN A 41 13.75 2.55 -3.48
CA ASN A 41 14.15 1.44 -4.33
C ASN A 41 13.00 0.45 -4.58
N TYR A 42 11.87 0.64 -3.90
CA TYR A 42 10.70 -0.24 -3.93
C TYR A 42 11.01 -1.67 -3.46
N GLU A 43 11.93 -1.79 -2.50
CA GLU A 43 12.38 -3.06 -1.94
C GLU A 43 11.74 -3.31 -0.58
N LEU A 44 11.56 -2.24 0.21
CA LEU A 44 11.10 -2.34 1.60
C LEU A 44 9.88 -1.47 1.86
N ALA A 45 8.89 -2.04 2.53
CA ALA A 45 7.79 -1.32 3.14
C ALA A 45 8.13 -0.98 4.59
N SER A 46 7.95 0.28 4.98
CA SER A 46 8.10 0.75 6.35
C SER A 46 6.76 1.22 6.90
N PRO A 47 6.45 0.93 8.18
CA PRO A 47 5.24 1.42 8.78
C PRO A 47 5.33 2.94 9.00
N TYR A 48 4.30 3.69 8.62
CA TYR A 48 4.25 5.14 8.78
C TYR A 48 3.43 5.53 10.03
N CYS A 49 2.10 5.48 9.94
CA CYS A 49 1.20 5.86 11.02
C CYS A 49 -0.06 5.00 11.06
N VAL A 50 -0.91 5.27 12.04
CA VAL A 50 -2.27 4.76 12.13
C VAL A 50 -3.19 5.94 12.39
N MET A 51 -4.21 6.11 11.57
CA MET A 51 -5.20 7.18 11.69
C MET A 51 -6.50 6.60 12.26
N GLU A 52 -7.13 7.30 13.20
CA GLU A 52 -8.46 6.94 13.69
C GLU A 52 -9.52 7.45 12.71
N LYS A 53 -10.30 6.54 12.13
CA LYS A 53 -11.37 6.82 11.18
C LYS A 53 -12.67 7.11 11.92
N LYS A 54 -13.18 8.33 11.74
CA LYS A 54 -14.51 8.79 12.17
C LYS A 54 -15.27 9.31 10.96
N ASP A 55 -16.59 9.34 11.04
CA ASP A 55 -17.40 9.75 9.88
C ASP A 55 -17.21 11.24 9.54
N ASN A 56 -16.86 12.07 10.54
CA ASN A 56 -16.66 13.51 10.39
C ASN A 56 -15.23 13.93 10.01
N ASN A 57 -14.23 13.04 10.08
CA ASN A 57 -12.82 13.38 9.84
C ASN A 57 -12.25 12.78 8.55
N ILE A 58 -13.10 12.15 7.72
CA ILE A 58 -12.67 11.53 6.47
C ILE A 58 -11.94 12.52 5.55
N GLY A 59 -12.40 13.78 5.49
CA GLY A 59 -11.74 14.83 4.69
C GLY A 59 -10.36 15.24 5.21
N GLU A 60 -10.14 15.19 6.52
CA GLU A 60 -8.84 15.47 7.13
C GLU A 60 -7.86 14.33 6.85
N ILE A 61 -8.31 13.08 7.07
CA ILE A 61 -7.56 11.88 6.70
C ILE A 61 -7.24 11.89 5.19
N ALA A 62 -8.18 12.31 4.35
CA ALA A 62 -7.96 12.48 2.91
C ALA A 62 -6.84 13.47 2.61
N SER A 63 -6.83 14.61 3.30
CA SER A 63 -5.84 15.67 3.10
C SER A 63 -4.47 15.24 3.57
N GLU A 64 -4.39 14.56 4.71
CA GLU A 64 -3.15 14.00 5.25
C GLU A 64 -2.61 12.92 4.31
N LEU A 65 -3.46 11.98 3.91
CA LEU A 65 -3.10 10.95 2.93
C LEU A 65 -2.71 11.56 1.59
N LYS A 66 -3.41 12.57 1.08
CA LYS A 66 -3.00 13.27 -0.16
C LYS A 66 -1.61 13.88 -0.04
N SER A 67 -1.32 14.48 1.12
CA SER A 67 0.01 15.01 1.42
C SER A 67 1.06 13.90 1.47
N LEU A 68 0.65 12.68 1.82
CA LEU A 68 1.51 11.52 2.01
C LEU A 68 1.72 10.68 0.75
N ALA A 69 0.66 10.28 0.06
CA ALA A 69 0.68 9.58 -1.20
C ALA A 69 -0.73 9.30 -1.77
N MET A 70 -0.70 8.88 -3.02
CA MET A 70 -1.85 8.87 -3.90
C MET A 70 -2.67 7.53 -3.86
N ASP A 71 -3.88 7.56 -3.26
CA ASP A 71 -5.16 6.76 -3.39
C ASP A 71 -5.37 5.33 -2.80
N VAL A 72 -6.58 5.06 -2.23
CA VAL A 72 -7.16 3.71 -1.89
C VAL A 72 -8.73 3.61 -1.87
N ASN A 73 -9.30 2.41 -2.14
CA ASN A 73 -10.58 2.08 -2.85
C ASN A 73 -11.97 1.91 -2.15
N LYS A 74 -12.14 1.84 -0.82
CA LYS A 74 -13.49 1.88 -0.18
C LYS A 74 -13.68 3.16 0.65
N PHE A 75 -12.61 3.48 1.37
CA PHE A 75 -12.26 4.86 1.70
C PHE A 75 -12.36 5.75 0.45
N ARG A 76 -12.07 5.25 -0.77
CA ARG A 76 -12.33 5.95 -2.04
C ARG A 76 -13.72 6.53 -2.17
N TYR A 77 -14.80 5.83 -1.83
CA TYR A 77 -16.13 6.42 -2.06
C TYR A 77 -16.31 7.66 -1.18
N ASP A 78 -15.93 7.54 0.09
CA ASP A 78 -16.00 8.64 1.05
C ASP A 78 -14.98 9.75 0.73
N LEU A 79 -13.81 9.40 0.21
CA LEU A 79 -12.77 10.28 -0.30
C LEU A 79 -13.15 11.00 -1.61
N ASP A 80 -13.78 10.30 -2.55
CA ASP A 80 -14.16 10.83 -3.87
C ASP A 80 -15.29 11.85 -3.68
N ASN A 81 -16.16 11.63 -2.68
CA ASN A 81 -17.12 12.62 -2.21
C ASN A 81 -16.45 13.92 -1.70
N THR A 82 -15.22 13.84 -1.17
CA THR A 82 -14.46 15.06 -0.77
C THR A 82 -13.91 15.83 -1.97
N LYS A 83 -13.78 15.19 -3.15
CA LYS A 83 -13.10 15.71 -4.35
C LYS A 83 -11.62 16.08 -4.17
N ILE A 84 -11.03 15.81 -3.01
CA ILE A 84 -9.64 16.17 -2.67
C ILE A 84 -8.63 15.34 -3.46
N LEU A 85 -8.93 14.05 -3.70
CA LEU A 85 -8.04 13.06 -4.32
C LEU A 85 -8.24 12.90 -5.84
N LYS A 86 -8.78 13.91 -6.53
CA LYS A 86 -8.96 13.83 -7.98
C LYS A 86 -7.59 13.79 -8.70
N GLY A 87 -7.36 12.79 -9.56
CA GLY A 87 -6.14 12.65 -10.37
C GLY A 87 -5.06 11.72 -9.80
N VAL A 88 -5.42 11.00 -8.76
CA VAL A 88 -4.61 10.09 -7.96
C VAL A 88 -4.81 8.66 -8.50
N LYS A 89 -3.78 7.80 -8.49
CA LYS A 89 -3.81 6.45 -9.12
C LYS A 89 -3.63 5.36 -8.08
N CYS A 90 -4.47 4.31 -8.15
CA CYS A 90 -4.39 3.19 -7.23
C CYS A 90 -4.55 1.82 -7.89
N ALA A 91 -4.08 0.80 -7.17
CA ALA A 91 -4.37 -0.60 -7.40
C ALA A 91 -4.90 -1.21 -6.09
N CYS A 92 -5.85 -2.14 -6.20
CA CYS A 92 -6.27 -2.95 -5.07
C CYS A 92 -5.31 -4.14 -4.94
N TRP A 93 -4.94 -4.47 -3.72
CA TRP A 93 -4.21 -5.69 -3.39
C TRP A 93 -5.05 -6.52 -2.43
N GLU A 94 -5.25 -7.80 -2.73
CA GLU A 94 -6.09 -8.65 -1.88
C GLU A 94 -5.43 -8.88 -0.52
N GLU A 95 -6.20 -8.58 0.53
CA GLU A 95 -5.73 -8.23 1.87
C GLU A 95 -5.56 -9.44 2.81
N GLY A 96 -6.18 -10.58 2.47
CA GLY A 96 -6.52 -11.63 3.44
C GLY A 96 -5.33 -12.23 4.20
N PHE A 97 -4.18 -12.34 3.55
CA PHE A 97 -3.00 -12.97 4.14
C PHE A 97 -2.35 -12.06 5.22
N ALA A 98 -2.18 -10.76 4.95
CA ALA A 98 -1.36 -9.88 5.78
C ALA A 98 -1.90 -9.65 7.20
N SER A 99 -3.22 -9.64 7.40
CA SER A 99 -3.82 -9.47 8.74
C SER A 99 -3.67 -10.71 9.62
N GLU A 100 -3.73 -11.91 9.04
CA GLU A 100 -3.54 -13.15 9.78
C GLU A 100 -2.09 -13.31 10.23
N GLN A 101 -1.11 -13.01 9.37
CA GLN A 101 0.29 -12.98 9.78
C GLN A 101 0.52 -11.97 10.92
N ALA A 102 -0.02 -10.76 10.78
CA ALA A 102 0.16 -9.72 11.78
C ALA A 102 -0.39 -10.16 13.15
N ALA A 103 -1.58 -10.79 13.17
CA ALA A 103 -2.16 -11.35 14.39
C ALA A 103 -1.29 -12.47 15.00
N CYS A 104 -0.78 -13.39 14.17
CA CYS A 104 0.12 -14.46 14.62
C CYS A 104 1.43 -13.92 15.23
N VAL A 105 2.01 -12.88 14.63
CA VAL A 105 3.23 -12.22 15.16
C VAL A 105 2.94 -11.51 16.48
N MET A 106 1.73 -10.96 16.65
CA MET A 106 1.35 -10.27 17.88
C MET A 106 0.95 -11.21 19.01
N HIS A 107 0.45 -12.42 18.72
CA HIS A 107 -0.02 -13.40 19.71
C HIS A 107 0.88 -13.61 20.94
N PRO A 108 2.22 -13.69 20.85
CA PRO A 108 3.09 -13.86 22.02
C PRO A 108 3.23 -12.61 22.91
N PHE A 109 2.75 -11.44 22.47
CA PHE A 109 2.93 -10.18 23.18
C PHE A 109 1.64 -9.74 23.87
N LYS A 110 1.76 -9.19 25.08
CA LYS A 110 0.64 -8.56 25.79
C LYS A 110 0.60 -7.09 25.43
N PHE A 111 -0.41 -6.70 24.67
CA PHE A 111 -0.68 -5.30 24.35
C PHE A 111 -1.85 -4.77 25.16
N ASP A 112 -1.86 -3.45 25.33
CA ASP A 112 -3.03 -2.74 25.84
C ASP A 112 -4.16 -2.84 24.80
N ALA A 113 -5.40 -3.08 25.24
CA ALA A 113 -6.57 -3.24 24.38
C ALA A 113 -6.82 -2.03 23.46
N GLU A 114 -6.37 -0.84 23.83
CA GLU A 114 -6.46 0.37 23.00
C GLU A 114 -5.36 0.43 21.92
N LYS A 115 -4.18 -0.12 22.21
CA LYS A 115 -2.99 -0.06 21.34
C LYS A 115 -2.90 -1.24 20.38
N GLU A 116 -3.36 -2.41 20.81
CA GLU A 116 -3.33 -3.64 20.02
C GLU A 116 -3.96 -3.49 18.63
N PRO A 117 -5.17 -2.88 18.48
CA PRO A 117 -5.76 -2.71 17.16
C PRO A 117 -4.95 -1.77 16.27
N GLN A 118 -4.29 -0.76 16.86
CA GLN A 118 -3.47 0.18 16.12
C GLN A 118 -2.20 -0.50 15.60
N ILE A 119 -1.52 -1.25 16.47
CA ILE A 119 -0.32 -2.03 16.10
C ILE A 119 -0.67 -3.04 15.00
N LEU A 120 -1.80 -3.73 15.12
CA LEU A 120 -2.28 -4.67 14.11
C LEU A 120 -2.46 -3.99 12.74
N HIS A 121 -3.11 -2.83 12.70
CA HIS A 121 -3.30 -2.09 11.44
C HIS A 121 -1.98 -1.60 10.86
N LYS A 122 -1.04 -1.17 11.70
CA LYS A 122 0.30 -0.74 11.28
C LYS A 122 1.07 -1.89 10.64
N LEU A 123 1.05 -3.07 11.27
CA LEU A 123 1.70 -4.28 10.75
C LEU A 123 1.02 -4.79 9.48
N ALA A 124 -0.31 -4.84 9.45
CA ALA A 124 -1.05 -5.33 8.30
C ALA A 124 -0.87 -4.41 7.07
N ALA A 125 -0.85 -3.09 7.24
CA ALA A 125 -0.54 -2.15 6.16
C ALA A 125 0.87 -2.37 5.58
N THR A 126 1.83 -2.61 6.47
CA THR A 126 3.23 -2.87 6.10
C THR A 126 3.36 -4.20 5.36
N GLY A 127 2.80 -5.28 5.91
CA GLY A 127 2.81 -6.61 5.29
C GLY A 127 2.12 -6.62 3.93
N MET A 128 1.00 -5.91 3.79
CA MET A 128 0.31 -5.77 2.51
C MET A 128 1.17 -5.05 1.47
N LEU A 129 1.79 -3.92 1.83
CA LEU A 129 2.67 -3.20 0.91
C LEU A 129 3.91 -4.02 0.56
N GLN A 130 4.51 -4.71 1.53
CA GLN A 130 5.65 -5.58 1.28
C GLN A 130 5.29 -6.71 0.31
N ALA A 131 4.16 -7.38 0.52
CA ALA A 131 3.68 -8.44 -0.36
C ALA A 131 3.46 -7.95 -1.81
N TYR A 132 2.96 -6.71 -1.96
CA TYR A 132 2.86 -6.06 -3.26
C TYR A 132 4.24 -5.83 -3.88
N LEU A 133 5.17 -5.22 -3.15
CA LEU A 133 6.54 -4.94 -3.63
C LEU A 133 7.25 -6.22 -4.06
N ASP A 134 7.19 -7.26 -3.23
CA ASP A 134 7.78 -8.56 -3.53
C ASP A 134 7.19 -9.18 -4.81
N ALA A 135 5.88 -9.07 -5.00
CA ALA A 135 5.21 -9.61 -6.18
C ALA A 135 5.60 -8.86 -7.47
N VAL A 136 5.63 -7.53 -7.44
CA VAL A 136 5.99 -6.73 -8.63
C VAL A 136 7.47 -6.85 -8.95
N ASN A 137 8.34 -6.95 -7.95
CA ASN A 137 9.78 -7.16 -8.15
C ASN A 137 10.08 -8.56 -8.71
N ARG A 138 9.39 -9.61 -8.25
CA ARG A 138 9.44 -10.94 -8.89
C ARG A 138 9.03 -10.88 -10.35
N ALA A 139 7.90 -10.24 -10.65
CA ALA A 139 7.41 -10.10 -12.02
C ALA A 139 8.35 -9.30 -12.92
N LYS A 140 9.01 -8.27 -12.39
CA LYS A 140 10.03 -7.48 -13.10
C LYS A 140 11.24 -8.35 -13.46
N LYS A 141 11.78 -9.08 -12.48
CA LYS A 141 12.91 -10.00 -12.69
C LYS A 141 12.60 -11.10 -13.72
N ASP A 142 11.40 -11.66 -13.68
CA ASP A 142 10.94 -12.66 -14.66
C ASP A 142 10.85 -12.11 -16.09
N ARG A 143 10.57 -10.81 -16.25
CA ARG A 143 10.56 -10.15 -17.57
C ARG A 143 11.97 -9.89 -18.07
N GLU A 144 12.85 -9.40 -17.21
CA GLU A 144 14.26 -9.13 -17.55
C GLU A 144 14.99 -10.41 -17.98
N THR A 145 14.78 -11.50 -17.25
CA THR A 145 15.37 -12.82 -17.57
C THR A 145 14.82 -13.43 -18.87
N LYS A 146 13.55 -13.20 -19.22
CA LYS A 146 12.96 -13.67 -20.49
C LYS A 146 13.35 -12.81 -21.70
N HIS A 147 13.84 -11.59 -21.50
CA HIS A 147 14.30 -10.69 -22.55
C HIS A 147 15.82 -10.68 -22.75
N MET A 148 16.59 -11.41 -21.95
CA MET A 148 17.99 -11.65 -22.28
C MET A 148 18.04 -12.48 -23.57
N PRO A 149 18.61 -11.97 -24.69
CA PRO A 149 19.00 -12.86 -25.77
C PRO A 149 19.96 -13.88 -25.16
N SER A 150 19.83 -15.14 -25.57
CA SER A 150 20.80 -16.17 -25.27
C SER A 150 22.15 -15.76 -25.85
N GLU A 151 22.90 -14.95 -25.13
CA GLU A 151 24.28 -14.65 -25.50
C GLU A 151 25.11 -15.90 -25.19
N ASN A 152 25.47 -16.57 -26.28
CA ASN A 152 26.70 -17.34 -26.43
C ASN A 152 26.88 -18.48 -25.42
N ILE A 153 26.10 -19.54 -25.60
CA ILE A 153 26.58 -20.89 -25.30
C ILE A 153 27.46 -21.29 -26.49
N TRP A 154 28.77 -21.05 -26.36
CA TRP A 154 29.78 -21.74 -27.17
C TRP A 154 30.00 -23.14 -26.62
#